data_AF-K7YSP4-F1
#
_entry.id   AF-K7YSP4-F1
#
_cell.length_a   1.000
_cell.length_b   1.000
_cell.length_c   1.000
_cell.angle_alpha   90.00
_cell.angle_beta   90.00
_cell.angle_gamma   90.00
#
_symmetry.space_group_name_H-M   'P 1'
#
loop_
_entity.id
_entity.type
_entity.pdbx_description
1 polymer ?
#
loop_
_entity_poly.entity_id
_entity_poly.type
_entity_poly.pdbx_seq_one_letter_code
_entity_poly.pdbx_strand_id
1 'polypeptide(L)'
;MKTPIAILLFLLATAAQAQVLIQAPSASPAEFKKYLQENPSARSYSDVQTEKLQQAPQQEQQLFQLADLSPSEIPQGLETLNRLNQQSALSSLSLQFLQDLTSKWQSGKLSPQAQSSVRNLHCKFSLLQDESSLTICAVETVSLENLRKLNPWMKALAVESQPIPLEESSRLKIVTEAPYHFTLISDSHASISFYGTFAQLLQQTNHPQALVEGGCGGFQSQIDDINLSLQARVFFTASCVQATNQADEETEKSWVQRNKKWLIPTAAILVGGGIYALKDKKVIIDKPSFK
;
A
#
# COMPACT_ATOMS: atom_id res chain seq x y z
N MET A 1 40.54 -1.21 -41.13
CA MET A 1 39.28 -1.64 -40.48
C MET A 1 39.19 -0.93 -39.15
N LYS A 2 38.25 0.02 -39.00
CA LYS A 2 38.04 0.80 -37.78
C LYS A 2 36.72 0.34 -37.18
N THR A 3 36.75 -0.35 -36.06
CA THR A 3 35.58 -0.69 -35.24
C THR A 3 35.21 0.53 -34.41
N PRO A 4 34.01 1.12 -34.58
CA PRO A 4 33.49 2.03 -33.58
C PRO A 4 32.86 1.18 -32.46
N ILE A 5 33.44 1.25 -31.27
CA ILE A 5 32.80 0.79 -30.04
C ILE A 5 31.71 1.83 -29.74
N ALA A 6 30.47 1.49 -30.06
CA ALA A 6 29.31 2.21 -29.57
C ALA A 6 29.22 1.96 -28.06
N ILE A 7 29.70 2.94 -27.27
CA ILE A 7 29.44 3.00 -25.84
C ILE A 7 27.94 3.27 -25.71
N LEU A 8 27.18 2.19 -25.54
CA LEU A 8 25.79 2.24 -25.14
C LEU A 8 25.77 2.78 -23.71
N LEU A 9 25.67 4.11 -23.60
CA LEU A 9 25.24 4.77 -22.37
C LEU A 9 23.85 4.22 -22.04
N PHE A 10 23.81 3.17 -21.22
CA PHE A 10 22.67 2.88 -20.39
C PHE A 10 22.43 4.14 -19.55
N LEU A 11 21.56 5.01 -20.07
CA LEU A 11 20.82 5.97 -19.28
C LEU A 11 20.02 5.13 -18.28
N LEU A 12 20.66 4.81 -17.16
CA LEU A 12 20.00 4.60 -15.89
C LEU A 12 19.30 5.93 -15.62
N ALA A 13 18.10 6.11 -16.19
CA ALA A 13 17.13 7.01 -15.63
C ALA A 13 16.91 6.46 -14.22
N THR A 14 17.62 7.03 -13.24
CA THR A 14 17.24 6.91 -11.85
C THR A 14 15.79 7.34 -11.83
N ALA A 15 14.87 6.39 -11.70
CA ALA A 15 13.47 6.70 -11.48
C ALA A 15 13.46 7.63 -10.27
N ALA A 16 13.25 8.93 -10.50
CA ALA A 16 13.15 9.89 -9.44
C ALA A 16 12.00 9.37 -8.56
N GLN A 17 12.32 8.90 -7.37
CA GLN A 17 11.33 8.37 -6.45
C GLN A 17 10.32 9.50 -6.22
N ALA A 18 9.07 9.26 -6.59
CA ALA A 18 8.03 10.27 -6.49
C ALA A 18 7.93 10.72 -5.03
N GLN A 19 8.01 12.03 -4.81
CA GLN A 19 7.96 12.60 -3.47
C GLN A 19 6.57 12.38 -2.88
N VAL A 20 6.47 11.78 -1.70
CA VAL A 20 5.17 11.60 -1.05
C VAL A 20 4.78 12.86 -0.30
N LEU A 21 3.56 13.35 -0.48
CA LEU A 21 3.03 14.52 0.20
C LEU A 21 1.96 14.14 1.20
N ILE A 22 2.16 14.56 2.44
CA ILE A 22 1.21 14.47 3.54
C ILE A 22 0.63 15.86 3.76
N GLN A 23 -0.69 15.95 3.82
CA GLN A 23 -1.38 17.19 4.12
C GLN A 23 -1.35 17.41 5.64
N ALA A 24 -0.82 18.53 6.12
CA ALA A 24 -1.00 18.88 7.52
C ALA A 24 -2.50 19.10 7.83
N PRO A 25 -3.02 18.72 9.01
CA PRO A 25 -4.44 18.93 9.34
C PRO A 25 -4.91 20.39 9.25
N SER A 26 -3.99 21.34 9.43
CA SER A 26 -4.26 22.78 9.30
C SER A 26 -4.20 23.31 7.86
N ALA A 27 -3.73 22.51 6.91
CA ALA A 27 -3.58 22.91 5.52
C ALA A 27 -4.90 22.89 4.75
N SER A 28 -5.06 23.81 3.80
CA SER A 28 -6.23 23.86 2.93
C SER A 28 -6.26 22.66 1.97
N PRO A 29 -7.34 21.83 1.94
CA PRO A 29 -7.46 20.73 0.99
C PRO A 29 -7.45 21.18 -0.48
N ALA A 30 -7.99 22.37 -0.76
CA ALA A 30 -8.03 22.93 -2.11
C ALA A 30 -6.64 23.35 -2.59
N GLU A 31 -5.84 23.98 -1.72
CA GLU A 31 -4.46 24.34 -2.04
C GLU A 31 -3.58 23.10 -2.18
N PHE A 32 -3.78 22.09 -1.33
CA PHE A 32 -3.08 20.81 -1.41
C PHE A 32 -3.34 20.11 -2.75
N LYS A 33 -4.62 20.02 -3.17
CA LYS A 33 -5.00 19.44 -4.48
C LYS A 33 -4.37 20.23 -5.63
N LYS A 34 -4.41 21.56 -5.57
CA LYS A 34 -3.78 22.42 -6.58
C LYS A 34 -2.27 22.21 -6.65
N TYR A 35 -1.60 22.12 -5.50
CA TYR A 35 -0.15 21.87 -5.43
C TYR A 35 0.23 20.53 -6.09
N LEU A 36 -0.54 19.46 -5.83
CA LEU A 36 -0.33 18.16 -6.48
C LEU A 36 -0.47 18.23 -8.01
N GLN A 37 -1.42 19.01 -8.52
CA GLN A 37 -1.61 19.21 -9.97
C GLN A 37 -0.44 19.98 -10.61
N GLU A 38 0.13 20.94 -9.88
CA GLU A 38 1.28 21.74 -10.33
C GLU A 38 2.62 20.99 -10.20
N ASN A 39 2.69 19.94 -9.37
CA ASN A 39 3.90 19.18 -9.08
C ASN A 39 3.71 17.68 -9.40
N PRO A 40 3.78 17.26 -10.67
CA PRO A 40 3.45 15.89 -11.09
C PRO A 40 4.41 14.82 -10.58
N SER A 41 5.60 15.20 -10.09
CA SER A 41 6.53 14.29 -9.42
C SER A 41 6.14 13.99 -7.97
N ALA A 42 5.14 14.68 -7.41
CA ALA A 42 4.62 14.45 -6.08
C ALA A 42 3.38 13.56 -6.12
N ARG A 43 3.27 12.65 -5.16
CA ARG A 43 2.10 11.77 -4.97
C ARG A 43 1.49 12.04 -3.61
N SER A 44 0.17 11.95 -3.52
CA SER A 44 -0.50 12.16 -2.24
C SER A 44 -0.34 10.93 -1.34
N TYR A 45 -0.36 11.12 -0.02
CA TYR A 45 -0.27 10.02 0.92
C TYR A 45 -1.44 9.03 0.79
N SER A 46 -2.64 9.51 0.46
CA SER A 46 -3.79 8.66 0.13
C SER A 46 -3.55 7.75 -1.09
N ASP A 47 -2.80 8.21 -2.10
CA ASP A 47 -2.45 7.37 -3.26
C ASP A 47 -1.51 6.23 -2.84
N VAL A 48 -0.55 6.52 -1.94
CA VAL A 48 0.38 5.50 -1.42
C VAL A 48 -0.37 4.46 -0.58
N GLN A 49 -1.33 4.89 0.24
CA GLN A 49 -2.16 3.97 1.02
C GLN A 49 -3.01 3.08 0.11
N THR A 50 -3.60 3.66 -0.94
CA THR A 50 -4.36 2.91 -1.95
C THR A 50 -3.48 1.88 -2.65
N GLU A 51 -2.24 2.26 -3.03
CA GLU A 51 -1.28 1.34 -3.64
C GLU A 51 -0.89 0.20 -2.69
N LYS A 52 -0.70 0.47 -1.39
CA LYS A 52 -0.43 -0.57 -0.40
C LYS A 52 -1.57 -1.58 -0.30
N LEU A 53 -2.83 -1.15 -0.43
CA LEU A 53 -3.98 -2.07 -0.46
C LEU A 53 -4.00 -2.97 -1.71
N GLN A 54 -3.34 -2.56 -2.80
CA GLN A 54 -3.19 -3.38 -4.00
C GLN A 54 -2.06 -4.42 -3.86
N GLN A 55 -1.17 -4.29 -2.88
CA GLN A 55 0.01 -5.13 -2.71
C GLN A 55 -0.24 -6.21 -1.65
N ALA A 56 -0.70 -7.40 -2.08
CA ALA A 56 -0.95 -8.53 -1.19
C ALA A 56 -0.32 -9.85 -1.70
N PRO A 57 1.00 -9.90 -2.01
CA PRO A 57 1.60 -11.01 -2.74
C PRO A 57 1.49 -12.36 -2.02
N GLN A 58 1.55 -12.38 -0.69
CA GLN A 58 1.40 -13.61 0.09
C GLN A 58 -0.04 -14.13 0.06
N GLN A 59 -1.03 -13.24 0.12
CA GLN A 59 -2.44 -13.60 0.02
C GLN A 59 -2.74 -14.10 -1.40
N GLU A 60 -2.29 -13.38 -2.43
CA GLU A 60 -2.45 -13.75 -3.84
C GLU A 60 -1.89 -15.14 -4.14
N GLN A 61 -0.69 -15.46 -3.67
CA GLN A 61 -0.11 -16.78 -3.84
C GLN A 61 -0.99 -17.88 -3.24
N GLN A 62 -1.59 -17.65 -2.07
CA GLN A 62 -2.49 -18.61 -1.43
C GLN A 62 -3.85 -18.70 -2.13
N LEU A 63 -4.35 -17.57 -2.67
CA LEU A 63 -5.59 -17.55 -3.46
C LEU A 63 -5.43 -18.33 -4.77
N PHE A 64 -4.33 -18.16 -5.49
CA PHE A 64 -4.11 -18.83 -6.78
C PHE A 64 -4.00 -20.35 -6.67
N GLN A 65 -3.56 -20.88 -5.52
CA GLN A 65 -3.57 -22.31 -5.25
C GLN A 65 -4.99 -22.91 -5.23
N LEU A 66 -6.03 -22.09 -5.06
CA LEU A 66 -7.42 -22.55 -5.09
C LEU A 66 -7.90 -22.90 -6.52
N ALA A 67 -7.16 -22.50 -7.56
CA ALA A 67 -7.53 -22.77 -8.96
C ALA A 67 -7.53 -24.26 -9.32
N ASP A 68 -6.67 -25.03 -8.65
CA ASP A 68 -6.38 -26.44 -8.92
C ASP A 68 -7.27 -27.41 -8.14
N LEU A 69 -8.19 -26.89 -7.30
CA LEU A 69 -9.09 -27.73 -6.52
C LEU A 69 -10.07 -28.50 -7.41
N SER A 70 -10.20 -29.79 -7.13
CA SER A 70 -11.24 -30.64 -7.72
C SER A 70 -12.63 -30.28 -7.15
N PRO A 71 -13.73 -30.66 -7.82
CA PRO A 71 -15.08 -30.35 -7.33
C PRO A 71 -15.38 -30.84 -5.91
N SER A 72 -14.79 -31.96 -5.49
CA SER A 72 -14.92 -32.50 -4.12
C SER A 72 -14.19 -31.68 -3.07
N GLU A 73 -13.18 -30.89 -3.46
CA GLU A 73 -12.35 -30.09 -2.55
C GLU A 73 -12.85 -28.64 -2.40
N ILE A 74 -13.83 -28.23 -3.21
CA ILE A 74 -14.42 -26.88 -3.17
C ILE A 74 -14.90 -26.48 -1.76
N PRO A 75 -15.54 -27.34 -0.94
CA PRO A 75 -15.88 -26.98 0.44
C PRO A 75 -14.68 -26.53 1.29
N GLN A 76 -13.57 -27.24 1.21
CA GLN A 76 -12.32 -26.86 1.88
C GLN A 76 -11.70 -25.60 1.27
N GLY A 77 -11.82 -25.44 -0.05
CA GLY A 77 -11.43 -24.22 -0.76
C GLY A 77 -12.21 -22.99 -0.28
N LEU A 78 -13.51 -23.12 -0.01
CA LEU A 78 -14.35 -22.05 0.52
C LEU A 78 -13.93 -21.65 1.94
N GLU A 79 -13.60 -22.61 2.81
CA GLU A 79 -13.06 -22.32 4.14
C GLU A 79 -11.73 -21.57 4.05
N THR A 80 -10.84 -22.01 3.16
CA THR A 80 -9.56 -21.36 2.91
C THR A 80 -9.75 -19.95 2.40
N LEU A 81 -10.63 -19.75 1.41
CA LEU A 81 -10.97 -18.44 0.86
C LEU A 81 -11.54 -17.51 1.94
N ASN A 82 -12.46 -17.99 2.77
CA ASN A 82 -13.02 -17.19 3.86
C ASN A 82 -11.94 -16.76 4.87
N ARG A 83 -11.02 -17.66 5.21
CA ARG A 83 -9.88 -17.34 6.08
C ARG A 83 -8.98 -16.28 5.44
N LEU A 84 -8.63 -16.44 4.16
CA LEU A 84 -7.79 -15.48 3.44
C LEU A 84 -8.45 -14.10 3.36
N ASN A 85 -9.75 -14.05 3.05
CA ASN A 85 -10.53 -12.83 2.94
C ASN A 85 -10.72 -12.10 4.28
N GLN A 86 -10.47 -12.74 5.43
CA GLN A 86 -10.48 -12.10 6.75
C GLN A 86 -9.13 -11.45 7.11
N GLN A 87 -8.03 -11.86 6.47
CA GLN A 87 -6.68 -11.47 6.85
C GLN A 87 -6.28 -10.12 6.28
N SER A 88 -6.66 -9.83 5.04
CA SER A 88 -6.31 -8.59 4.35
C SER A 88 -7.27 -8.28 3.21
N ALA A 89 -7.34 -7.00 2.87
CA ALA A 89 -8.08 -6.51 1.71
C ALA A 89 -7.63 -7.20 0.41
N LEU A 90 -8.58 -7.52 -0.46
CA LEU A 90 -8.30 -8.13 -1.75
C LEU A 90 -7.82 -7.10 -2.77
N SER A 91 -6.68 -7.36 -3.42
CA SER A 91 -6.20 -6.57 -4.56
C SER A 91 -7.15 -6.67 -5.77
N SER A 92 -7.01 -5.77 -6.74
CA SER A 92 -7.79 -5.82 -7.99
C SER A 92 -7.59 -7.16 -8.73
N LEU A 93 -6.34 -7.65 -8.74
CA LEU A 93 -5.99 -8.94 -9.32
C LEU A 93 -6.65 -10.10 -8.56
N SER A 94 -6.63 -10.05 -7.23
CA SER A 94 -7.30 -11.05 -6.39
C SER A 94 -8.80 -11.07 -6.64
N LEU A 95 -9.44 -9.91 -6.73
CA LEU A 95 -10.87 -9.79 -7.03
C LEU A 95 -11.22 -10.41 -8.38
N GLN A 96 -10.42 -10.15 -9.41
CA GLN A 96 -10.65 -10.67 -10.76
C GLN A 96 -10.52 -12.18 -10.77
N PHE A 97 -9.42 -12.69 -10.22
CA PHE A 97 -9.20 -14.13 -10.09
C PHE A 97 -10.33 -14.81 -9.32
N LEU A 98 -10.80 -14.22 -8.23
CA LEU A 98 -11.86 -14.81 -7.41
C LEU A 98 -13.23 -14.75 -8.08
N GLN A 99 -13.51 -13.73 -8.88
CA GLN A 99 -14.69 -13.70 -9.73
C GLN A 99 -14.69 -14.86 -10.73
N ASP A 100 -13.57 -15.07 -11.43
CA ASP A 100 -13.39 -16.17 -12.39
C ASP A 100 -13.47 -17.54 -11.72
N LEU A 101 -12.79 -17.69 -10.58
CA LEU A 101 -12.78 -18.93 -9.79
C LEU A 101 -14.17 -19.29 -9.31
N THR A 102 -14.90 -18.32 -8.76
CA THR A 102 -16.26 -18.56 -8.28
C THR A 102 -17.23 -18.84 -9.43
N SER A 103 -17.06 -18.20 -10.59
CA SER A 103 -17.82 -18.54 -11.80
C SER A 103 -17.58 -19.99 -12.24
N LYS A 104 -16.31 -20.44 -12.26
CA LYS A 104 -15.94 -21.83 -12.54
C LYS A 104 -16.59 -22.78 -11.53
N TRP A 105 -16.52 -22.50 -10.23
CA TRP A 105 -17.13 -23.33 -9.20
C TRP A 105 -18.66 -23.41 -9.30
N GLN A 106 -19.35 -22.34 -9.70
CA GLN A 106 -20.81 -22.35 -9.90
C GLN A 106 -21.26 -23.31 -10.99
N SER A 107 -20.44 -23.51 -12.03
CA SER A 107 -20.74 -24.43 -13.13
C SER A 107 -20.60 -25.91 -12.73
N GLY A 108 -19.97 -26.19 -11.59
CA GLY A 108 -19.74 -27.53 -11.07
C GLY A 108 -20.98 -28.14 -10.40
N LYS A 109 -20.92 -29.45 -10.13
CA LYS A 109 -21.94 -30.15 -9.33
C LYS A 109 -21.59 -30.04 -7.85
N LEU A 110 -22.14 -29.02 -7.19
CA LEU A 110 -21.94 -28.76 -5.77
C LEU A 110 -23.16 -29.17 -4.93
N SER A 111 -22.95 -29.35 -3.63
CA SER A 111 -24.07 -29.44 -2.68
C SER A 111 -24.86 -28.12 -2.67
N PRO A 112 -26.17 -28.12 -2.34
CA PRO A 112 -26.98 -26.90 -2.32
C PRO A 112 -26.40 -25.78 -1.44
N GLN A 113 -25.81 -26.14 -0.30
CA GLN A 113 -25.17 -25.19 0.61
C GLN A 113 -23.90 -24.58 -0.01
N ALA A 114 -23.02 -25.40 -0.59
CA ALA A 114 -21.82 -24.90 -1.26
C ALA A 114 -22.18 -24.04 -2.48
N GLN A 115 -23.19 -24.42 -3.25
CA GLN A 115 -23.69 -23.63 -4.38
C GLN A 115 -24.14 -22.23 -3.93
N SER A 116 -24.87 -22.13 -2.81
CA SER A 116 -25.30 -20.84 -2.27
C SER A 116 -24.12 -19.98 -1.82
N SER A 117 -23.13 -20.57 -1.13
CA SER A 117 -21.94 -19.85 -0.69
C SER A 117 -21.11 -19.33 -1.86
N VAL A 118 -20.86 -20.16 -2.87
CA VAL A 118 -20.15 -19.75 -4.10
C VAL A 118 -20.92 -18.64 -4.82
N ARG A 119 -22.25 -18.73 -4.90
CA ARG A 119 -23.08 -17.68 -5.50
C ARG A 119 -22.93 -16.34 -4.80
N ASN A 120 -22.98 -16.33 -3.47
CA ASN A 120 -22.85 -15.10 -2.69
C ASN A 120 -21.45 -14.47 -2.85
N LEU A 121 -20.41 -15.30 -2.88
CA LEU A 121 -19.04 -14.84 -3.12
C LEU A 121 -18.87 -14.27 -4.54
N HIS A 122 -19.40 -14.96 -5.55
CA HIS A 122 -19.39 -14.45 -6.93
C HIS A 122 -20.09 -13.09 -7.04
N CYS A 123 -21.25 -12.94 -6.38
CA CYS A 123 -21.96 -11.66 -6.31
C CYS A 123 -21.11 -10.57 -5.66
N LYS A 124 -20.45 -10.86 -4.54
CA LYS A 124 -19.53 -9.94 -3.87
C LYS A 124 -18.43 -9.47 -4.83
N PHE A 125 -17.73 -10.39 -5.48
CA PHE A 125 -16.57 -10.06 -6.30
C PHE A 125 -16.96 -9.34 -7.60
N SER A 126 -18.02 -9.80 -8.28
CA SER A 126 -18.51 -9.16 -9.52
C SER A 126 -18.95 -7.71 -9.28
N LEU A 127 -19.57 -7.43 -8.14
CA LEU A 127 -20.03 -6.09 -7.80
C LEU A 127 -18.88 -5.09 -7.65
N LEU A 128 -17.74 -5.53 -7.12
CA LEU A 128 -16.56 -4.69 -6.94
C LEU A 128 -15.77 -4.47 -8.23
N GLN A 129 -16.05 -5.23 -9.30
CA GLN A 129 -15.44 -5.07 -10.63
C GLN A 129 -16.32 -4.23 -11.58
N ASP A 130 -17.47 -3.75 -11.11
CA ASP A 130 -18.49 -3.02 -11.90
C ASP A 130 -18.95 -3.76 -13.17
N GLU A 131 -18.86 -5.10 -13.16
CA GLU A 131 -19.35 -5.94 -14.24
C GLU A 131 -20.83 -6.29 -14.04
N SER A 132 -21.61 -6.20 -15.12
CA SER A 132 -23.00 -6.66 -15.12
C SER A 132 -23.04 -8.18 -14.96
N SER A 133 -23.19 -8.66 -13.73
CA SER A 133 -23.41 -10.09 -13.49
C SER A 133 -24.81 -10.49 -13.97
N LEU A 134 -24.90 -11.59 -14.71
CA LEU A 134 -26.17 -12.25 -15.04
C LEU A 134 -26.80 -12.92 -13.80
N THR A 135 -26.05 -13.02 -12.70
CA THR A 135 -26.50 -13.61 -11.45
C THR A 135 -27.35 -12.61 -10.67
N ILE A 136 -28.55 -13.03 -10.23
CA ILE A 136 -29.40 -12.21 -9.36
C ILE A 136 -28.74 -12.14 -7.97
N CYS A 137 -28.25 -10.96 -7.61
CA CYS A 137 -27.58 -10.68 -6.35
C CYS A 137 -28.45 -9.77 -5.48
N ALA A 138 -28.52 -10.05 -4.18
CA ALA A 138 -29.15 -9.15 -3.21
C ALA A 138 -28.20 -7.96 -2.94
N VAL A 139 -28.32 -6.93 -3.77
CA VAL A 139 -27.48 -5.73 -3.74
C VAL A 139 -28.29 -4.55 -3.21
N GLU A 140 -27.68 -3.79 -2.32
CA GLU A 140 -28.21 -2.54 -1.81
C GLU A 140 -27.31 -1.38 -2.23
N THR A 141 -27.93 -0.24 -2.57
CA THR A 141 -27.21 1.01 -2.84
C THR A 141 -27.31 1.91 -1.62
N VAL A 142 -26.18 2.16 -0.96
CA VAL A 142 -26.10 2.93 0.28
C VAL A 142 -25.50 4.32 0.04
N SER A 143 -25.98 5.31 0.79
CA SER A 143 -25.39 6.66 0.85
C SER A 143 -24.12 6.66 1.67
N LEU A 144 -23.05 7.29 1.19
CA LEU A 144 -21.85 7.51 1.99
C LEU A 144 -21.88 8.82 2.80
N GLU A 145 -22.98 9.57 2.75
CA GLU A 145 -23.12 10.86 3.42
C GLU A 145 -22.93 10.79 4.94
N ASN A 146 -23.54 9.80 5.60
CA ASN A 146 -23.39 9.62 7.05
C ASN A 146 -21.95 9.27 7.43
N LEU A 147 -21.30 8.42 6.63
CA LEU A 147 -19.90 8.03 6.85
C LEU A 147 -18.96 9.24 6.71
N ARG A 148 -19.20 10.10 5.71
CA ARG A 148 -18.49 11.37 5.51
C ARG A 148 -18.70 12.34 6.67
N LYS A 149 -19.93 12.46 7.18
CA LYS A 149 -20.25 13.32 8.33
C LYS A 149 -19.54 12.86 9.61
N LEU A 150 -19.48 11.54 9.84
CA LEU A 150 -18.78 10.95 10.98
C LEU A 150 -17.25 11.06 10.85
N ASN A 151 -16.72 11.10 9.62
CA ASN A 151 -15.29 11.12 9.33
C ASN A 151 -14.92 12.26 8.37
N PRO A 152 -15.04 13.53 8.78
CA PRO A 152 -14.89 14.68 7.87
C PRO A 152 -13.49 14.86 7.30
N TRP A 153 -12.48 14.22 7.89
CA TRP A 153 -11.07 14.27 7.45
C TRP A 153 -10.71 13.21 6.40
N MET A 154 -11.62 12.30 6.10
CA MET A 154 -11.39 11.19 5.18
C MET A 154 -11.75 11.60 3.75
N LYS A 155 -10.88 11.27 2.80
CA LYS A 155 -11.01 11.59 1.39
C LYS A 155 -11.72 10.49 0.62
N ALA A 156 -11.47 9.24 0.99
CA ALA A 156 -12.02 8.08 0.30
C ALA A 156 -12.31 6.95 1.28
N LEU A 157 -13.24 6.09 0.89
CA LEU A 157 -13.47 4.77 1.46
C LEU A 157 -12.96 3.75 0.43
N ALA A 158 -11.94 2.97 0.77
CA ALA A 158 -11.62 1.78 0.00
C ALA A 158 -12.51 0.61 0.47
N VAL A 159 -13.10 -0.10 -0.49
CA VAL A 159 -13.76 -1.38 -0.27
C VAL A 159 -12.90 -2.45 -0.92
N GLU A 160 -12.40 -3.36 -0.10
CA GLU A 160 -11.21 -4.15 -0.42
C GLU A 160 -10.07 -3.19 -0.81
N SER A 161 -9.61 -3.24 -2.06
CA SER A 161 -8.59 -2.33 -2.58
C SER A 161 -9.15 -1.25 -3.52
N GLN A 162 -10.47 -1.19 -3.74
CA GLN A 162 -11.12 -0.26 -4.66
C GLN A 162 -11.48 1.05 -3.95
N PRO A 163 -10.84 2.18 -4.29
CA PRO A 163 -11.10 3.46 -3.64
C PRO A 163 -12.38 4.11 -4.17
N ILE A 164 -13.24 4.57 -3.27
CA ILE A 164 -14.46 5.31 -3.58
C ILE A 164 -14.34 6.70 -2.91
N PRO A 165 -14.32 7.79 -3.68
CA PRO A 165 -14.28 9.15 -3.12
C PRO A 165 -15.43 9.38 -2.14
N LEU A 166 -15.17 10.05 -1.02
CA LEU A 166 -16.20 10.45 -0.04
C LEU A 166 -16.74 11.84 -0.36
N GLU A 167 -17.45 11.95 -1.48
CA GLU A 167 -18.14 13.15 -1.90
C GLU A 167 -19.62 13.11 -1.49
N GLU A 168 -20.34 14.23 -1.59
CA GLU A 168 -21.73 14.32 -1.11
C GLU A 168 -22.70 13.43 -1.90
N SER A 169 -22.43 13.21 -3.18
CA SER A 169 -23.21 12.35 -4.06
C SER A 169 -22.75 10.89 -4.07
N SER A 170 -21.68 10.55 -3.34
CA SER A 170 -21.08 9.22 -3.40
C SER A 170 -22.04 8.14 -2.90
N ARG A 171 -22.24 7.13 -3.76
CA ARG A 171 -23.02 5.93 -3.47
C ARG A 171 -22.11 4.72 -3.55
N LEU A 172 -22.37 3.76 -2.70
CA LEU A 172 -21.72 2.46 -2.73
C LEU A 172 -22.79 1.39 -2.97
N LYS A 173 -22.52 0.47 -3.88
CA LYS A 173 -23.31 -0.75 -4.01
C LYS A 173 -22.61 -1.86 -3.21
N ILE A 174 -23.36 -2.55 -2.36
CA ILE A 174 -22.85 -3.67 -1.56
C ILE A 174 -23.82 -4.85 -1.58
N VAL A 175 -23.29 -6.05 -1.37
CA VAL A 175 -24.09 -7.18 -0.87
C VAL A 175 -24.23 -7.03 0.65
N THR A 176 -25.45 -6.76 1.14
CA THR A 176 -25.71 -6.29 2.52
C THR A 176 -25.17 -7.20 3.62
N GLU A 177 -25.23 -8.52 3.43
CA GLU A 177 -24.79 -9.51 4.42
C GLU A 177 -23.33 -9.95 4.25
N ALA A 178 -22.65 -9.50 3.20
CA ALA A 178 -21.28 -9.89 2.95
C ALA A 178 -20.30 -9.02 3.75
N PRO A 179 -19.27 -9.61 4.39
CA PRO A 179 -18.20 -8.84 5.00
C PRO A 179 -17.18 -8.38 3.95
N TYR A 180 -16.67 -7.16 4.14
CA TYR A 180 -15.62 -6.54 3.32
C TYR A 180 -14.53 -5.98 4.22
N HIS A 181 -13.33 -5.82 3.67
CA HIS A 181 -12.36 -4.89 4.22
C HIS A 181 -12.72 -3.47 3.81
N PHE A 182 -13.05 -2.63 4.78
CA PHE A 182 -13.27 -1.21 4.61
C PHE A 182 -12.05 -0.45 5.14
N THR A 183 -11.47 0.42 4.32
CA THR A 183 -10.38 1.31 4.76
C THR A 183 -10.75 2.76 4.49
N LEU A 184 -10.85 3.57 5.53
CA LEU A 184 -10.98 5.02 5.41
C LEU A 184 -9.61 5.63 5.19
N ILE A 185 -9.47 6.36 4.08
CA ILE A 185 -8.19 6.90 3.61
C ILE A 185 -8.19 8.42 3.70
N SER A 186 -7.12 8.99 4.25
CA SER A 186 -6.89 10.44 4.34
C SER A 186 -5.47 10.82 3.91
N ASP A 187 -5.30 12.05 3.45
CA ASP A 187 -3.99 12.67 3.21
C ASP A 187 -3.38 13.27 4.50
N SER A 188 -4.15 13.39 5.59
CA SER A 188 -3.75 14.09 6.82
C SER A 188 -3.82 13.27 8.10
N HIS A 189 -4.59 12.18 8.09
CA HIS A 189 -4.82 11.32 9.26
C HIS A 189 -4.47 9.87 8.93
N ALA A 190 -4.17 9.08 9.97
CA ALA A 190 -3.95 7.66 9.84
C ALA A 190 -5.19 6.95 9.27
N SER A 191 -4.96 5.95 8.41
CA SER A 191 -6.05 5.13 7.88
C SER A 191 -6.72 4.32 8.99
N ILE A 192 -8.03 4.13 8.85
CA ILE A 192 -8.81 3.23 9.71
C ILE A 192 -9.23 2.04 8.87
N SER A 193 -8.85 0.83 9.28
CA SER A 193 -9.24 -0.41 8.62
C SER A 193 -10.21 -1.22 9.48
N PHE A 194 -11.24 -1.76 8.85
CA PHE A 194 -12.30 -2.53 9.50
C PHE A 194 -12.70 -3.72 8.61
N TYR A 195 -12.88 -4.90 9.20
CA TYR A 195 -13.43 -6.06 8.51
C TYR A 195 -14.81 -6.39 9.07
N GLY A 196 -15.84 -6.37 8.23
CA GLY A 196 -17.21 -6.66 8.62
C GLY A 196 -18.22 -6.19 7.60
N THR A 197 -19.49 -6.07 7.99
CA THR A 197 -20.55 -5.55 7.12
C THR A 197 -20.59 -4.02 7.16
N PHE A 198 -21.22 -3.41 6.16
CA PHE A 198 -21.36 -1.94 6.12
C PHE A 198 -22.17 -1.39 7.29
N ALA A 199 -23.18 -2.13 7.76
CA ALA A 199 -23.94 -1.75 8.95
C ALA A 199 -23.07 -1.69 10.21
N GLN A 200 -22.11 -2.62 10.35
CA GLN A 200 -21.16 -2.62 11.46
C GLN A 200 -20.14 -1.49 11.35
N LEU A 201 -19.71 -1.12 10.13
CA LEU A 201 -18.85 0.04 9.90
C LEU A 201 -19.49 1.34 10.41
N LEU A 202 -20.77 1.56 10.14
CA LEU A 202 -21.49 2.76 10.58
C LEU A 202 -21.64 2.87 12.10
N GLN A 203 -21.49 1.76 12.83
CA GLN A 203 -21.53 1.72 14.29
C GLN A 203 -20.16 2.00 14.92
N GLN A 204 -19.08 2.06 14.14
CA GLN A 204 -17.75 2.33 14.65
C GLN A 204 -17.59 3.83 14.97
N THR A 205 -17.20 4.14 16.20
CA THR A 205 -16.73 5.48 16.58
C THR A 205 -15.21 5.50 16.43
N ASN A 206 -14.70 6.18 15.41
CA ASN A 206 -13.27 6.27 15.17
C ASN A 206 -12.79 7.71 15.33
N HIS A 207 -11.67 7.88 16.03
CA HIS A 207 -10.95 9.15 16.14
C HIS A 207 -9.56 8.94 15.55
N PRO A 208 -9.41 9.07 14.23
CA PRO A 208 -8.13 8.83 13.58
C PRO A 208 -7.11 9.86 14.08
N GLN A 209 -5.89 9.41 14.34
CA GLN A 209 -4.79 10.28 14.74
C GLN A 209 -4.29 11.09 13.55
N ALA A 210 -3.97 12.36 13.79
CA ALA A 210 -3.32 13.19 12.79
C ALA A 210 -1.91 12.66 12.53
N LEU A 211 -1.52 12.58 11.25
CA LEU A 211 -0.17 12.14 10.87
C LEU A 211 0.89 13.17 11.24
N VAL A 212 0.48 14.43 11.37
CA VAL A 212 1.33 15.57 11.67
C VAL A 212 0.69 16.43 12.74
N GLU A 213 1.47 16.75 13.77
CA GLU A 213 1.11 17.70 14.82
C GLU A 213 2.09 18.88 14.81
N GLY A 214 1.57 20.11 14.82
CA GLY A 214 2.37 21.33 14.76
C GLY A 214 2.12 22.15 13.49
N GLY A 215 3.11 22.96 13.10
CA GLY A 215 2.99 23.91 12.00
C GLY A 215 4.26 23.99 11.15
N CYS A 216 4.25 24.89 10.16
CA CYS A 216 5.39 25.11 9.28
C CYS A 216 6.69 25.49 10.04
N GLY A 217 6.60 26.12 11.22
CA GLY A 217 7.78 26.45 12.02
C GLY A 217 8.43 25.26 12.74
N GLY A 218 7.73 24.11 12.79
CA GLY A 218 8.15 22.91 13.50
C GLY A 218 6.97 21.98 13.73
N PHE A 219 7.17 20.69 13.45
CA PHE A 219 6.14 19.67 13.58
C PHE A 219 6.72 18.32 13.99
N GLN A 220 5.85 17.44 14.46
CA GLN A 220 6.12 16.02 14.70
C GLN A 220 5.30 15.18 13.73
N SER A 221 5.87 14.09 13.23
CA SER A 221 5.18 13.14 12.34
C SER A 221 5.01 11.78 13.01
N GLN A 222 3.82 11.21 12.91
CA GLN A 222 3.47 9.88 13.43
C GLN A 222 3.45 8.83 12.30
N ILE A 223 4.47 8.85 11.43
CA ILE A 223 4.57 7.94 10.28
C ILE A 223 5.42 6.74 10.69
N ASP A 224 4.77 5.58 10.88
CA ASP A 224 5.46 4.36 11.34
C ASP A 224 6.34 3.69 10.28
N ASP A 225 6.07 3.95 8.99
CA ASP A 225 6.85 3.38 7.88
C ASP A 225 8.10 4.23 7.63
N ILE A 226 9.27 3.67 7.94
CA ILE A 226 10.57 4.33 7.80
C ILE A 226 10.83 4.73 6.33
N ASN A 227 10.52 3.87 5.36
CA ASN A 227 10.77 4.17 3.95
C ASN A 227 9.89 5.32 3.47
N LEU A 228 8.63 5.31 3.88
CA LEU A 228 7.71 6.40 3.63
C LEU A 228 8.17 7.68 4.31
N SER A 229 8.57 7.61 5.58
CA SER A 229 9.08 8.76 6.32
C SER A 229 10.30 9.37 5.63
N LEU A 230 11.19 8.55 5.05
CA LEU A 230 12.35 9.00 4.29
C LEU A 230 12.00 9.81 3.03
N GLN A 231 10.87 9.50 2.39
CA GLN A 231 10.44 10.10 1.12
C GLN A 231 9.35 11.16 1.29
N ALA A 232 8.73 11.23 2.47
CA ALA A 232 7.59 12.08 2.72
C ALA A 232 8.00 13.54 2.96
N ARG A 233 7.11 14.44 2.52
CA ARG A 233 7.14 15.86 2.84
C ARG A 233 5.76 16.29 3.29
N VAL A 234 5.72 17.18 4.27
CA VAL A 234 4.49 17.74 4.82
C VAL A 234 4.16 19.04 4.12
N PHE A 235 2.96 19.13 3.58
CA PHE A 235 2.39 20.34 3.01
C PHE A 235 1.59 21.09 4.07
N PHE A 236 1.99 22.33 4.36
CA PHE A 236 1.20 23.28 5.18
C PHE A 236 0.49 24.30 4.30
N THR A 237 1.22 24.87 3.33
CA THR A 237 0.76 25.83 2.33
C THR A 237 1.61 25.69 1.07
N ALA A 238 1.21 26.33 -0.03
CA ALA A 238 2.00 26.34 -1.27
C ALA A 238 3.44 26.89 -1.09
N SER A 239 3.65 27.79 -0.12
CA SER A 239 4.96 28.35 0.22
C SER A 239 5.71 27.56 1.30
N CYS A 240 5.07 26.58 1.95
CA CYS A 240 5.68 25.80 3.01
C CYS A 240 5.43 24.30 2.85
N VAL A 241 6.45 23.62 2.31
CA VAL A 241 6.53 22.17 2.18
C VAL A 241 7.83 21.67 2.79
N GLN A 242 7.76 20.94 3.90
CA GLN A 242 8.93 20.52 4.69
C GLN A 242 9.14 19.02 4.64
N ALA A 243 10.40 18.56 4.68
CA ALA A 243 10.69 17.14 4.80
C ALA A 243 10.32 16.62 6.20
N THR A 244 9.74 15.42 6.28
CA THR A 244 9.45 14.73 7.55
C THR A 244 10.74 14.37 8.28
N ASN A 245 11.80 14.06 7.54
CA ASN A 245 13.16 13.98 8.07
C ASN A 245 13.78 15.37 7.99
N GLN A 246 13.53 16.18 9.01
CA GLN A 246 14.57 17.09 9.45
C GLN A 246 15.61 16.23 10.17
N ALA A 247 16.38 15.45 9.41
CA ALA A 247 17.71 15.09 9.88
C ALA A 247 18.42 16.44 9.95
N ASP A 248 18.47 17.04 11.13
CA ASP A 248 19.31 18.21 11.38
C ASP A 248 20.66 17.89 10.75
N GLU A 249 21.15 18.66 9.78
CA GLU A 249 22.51 18.49 9.24
C GLU A 249 23.57 18.54 10.37
N GLU A 250 23.19 19.02 11.55
CA GLU A 250 23.98 18.96 12.79
C GLU A 250 24.10 17.55 13.41
N THR A 251 23.26 16.59 13.05
CA THR A 251 23.28 15.23 13.61
C THR A 251 24.42 14.37 13.10
N GLU A 252 24.86 14.49 11.85
CA GLU A 252 25.94 13.63 11.35
C GLU A 252 27.28 13.98 12.01
N LYS A 253 27.60 15.27 12.11
CA LYS A 253 28.79 15.75 12.85
C LYS A 253 28.68 15.45 14.35
N SER A 254 27.52 15.66 14.97
CA SER A 254 27.35 15.41 16.40
C SER A 254 27.27 13.92 16.76
N TRP A 255 26.82 13.06 15.84
CA TRP A 255 26.80 11.60 15.97
C TRP A 255 28.21 11.03 15.77
N VAL A 256 28.95 11.49 14.75
CA VAL A 256 30.35 11.12 14.55
C VAL A 256 31.19 11.60 15.73
N GLN A 257 30.98 12.81 16.24
CA GLN A 257 31.68 13.29 17.44
C GLN A 257 31.35 12.48 18.70
N ARG A 258 30.08 12.10 18.92
CA ARG A 258 29.67 11.25 20.05
C ARG A 258 30.26 9.84 19.97
N ASN A 259 30.31 9.27 18.77
CA ASN A 259 30.72 7.87 18.57
C ASN A 259 32.20 7.72 18.16
N LYS A 260 32.95 8.83 18.05
CA LYS A 260 34.38 8.88 17.69
C LYS A 260 35.24 7.93 18.52
N LYS A 261 34.92 7.76 19.81
CA LYS A 261 35.67 6.92 20.74
C LYS A 261 35.59 5.42 20.42
N TRP A 262 34.54 4.97 19.76
CA TRP A 262 34.40 3.56 19.36
C TRP A 262 34.69 3.35 17.86
N LEU A 263 34.31 4.30 17.01
CA LEU A 263 34.54 4.24 15.56
C LEU A 263 36.02 4.12 15.18
N ILE A 264 36.90 4.90 15.81
CA ILE A 264 38.34 4.91 15.49
C ILE A 264 39.01 3.57 15.82
N PRO A 265 38.87 3.00 17.04
CA PRO A 265 39.46 1.69 17.32
C PRO A 265 38.83 0.57 16.47
N THR A 266 37.53 0.59 16.20
CA THR A 266 36.89 -0.43 15.34
C THR A 266 37.37 -0.36 13.89
N ALA A 267 37.53 0.85 13.33
CA ALA A 267 38.12 1.03 12.00
C ALA A 267 39.60 0.59 11.96
N ALA A 268 40.38 0.88 13.01
CA ALA A 268 41.77 0.44 13.13
C ALA A 268 41.90 -1.09 13.24
N ILE A 269 40.97 -1.75 13.95
CA ILE A 269 40.91 -3.22 14.04
C ILE A 269 40.52 -3.84 12.70
N LEU A 270 39.58 -3.24 11.96
CA LEU A 270 39.17 -3.75 10.64
C LEU A 270 40.28 -3.60 9.59
N VAL A 271 40.97 -2.45 9.57
CA VAL A 271 42.11 -2.24 8.67
C VAL A 271 43.30 -3.10 9.08
N GLY A 272 43.60 -3.19 10.38
CA GLY A 272 44.66 -4.05 10.92
C GLY A 272 44.39 -5.54 10.69
N GLY A 273 43.14 -5.98 10.85
CA GLY A 273 42.68 -7.35 10.61
C GLY A 273 42.66 -7.72 9.13
N GLY A 274 42.30 -6.77 8.25
CA GLY A 274 42.38 -6.96 6.79
C GLY A 274 43.83 -7.09 6.30
N ILE A 275 44.75 -6.28 6.83
CA ILE A 275 46.18 -6.38 6.52
C ILE A 275 46.77 -7.69 7.07
N TYR A 276 46.38 -8.11 8.27
CA TYR A 276 46.84 -9.38 8.85
C TYR A 276 46.31 -10.59 8.07
N ALA A 277 45.04 -10.57 7.64
CA ALA A 277 44.44 -11.63 6.83
C ALA A 277 45.04 -11.75 5.40
N LEU A 278 45.68 -10.68 4.90
CA LEU A 278 46.36 -10.66 3.60
C LEU A 278 47.87 -10.97 3.71
N LYS A 279 48.45 -10.91 4.90
CA LYS A 279 49.91 -11.07 5.12
C LYS A 279 50.46 -12.42 4.65
N ASP A 280 49.64 -13.48 4.71
CA ASP A 280 50.04 -14.84 4.33
C ASP A 280 49.34 -15.37 3.06
N LYS A 281 48.52 -14.55 2.39
CA LYS A 281 47.89 -14.93 1.12
C LYS A 281 48.69 -14.38 -0.05
N LYS A 282 49.40 -15.27 -0.77
CA LYS A 282 49.94 -14.97 -2.10
C LYS A 282 48.78 -14.64 -3.05
N VAL A 283 48.60 -13.36 -3.36
CA VAL A 283 47.71 -12.92 -4.43
C VAL A 283 48.40 -13.26 -5.76
N ILE A 284 48.02 -14.36 -6.37
CA ILE A 284 48.42 -14.69 -7.74
C ILE A 284 47.46 -13.94 -8.66
N ILE A 285 47.96 -12.88 -9.30
CA ILE A 285 47.25 -12.20 -10.38
C ILE A 285 47.60 -12.97 -11.66
N ASP A 286 46.74 -13.89 -12.07
CA ASP A 286 46.87 -14.51 -13.38
C ASP A 286 46.59 -13.45 -14.44
N LYS A 287 47.63 -13.11 -15.21
CA LYS A 287 47.48 -12.36 -16.46
C LYS A 287 46.69 -13.24 -17.44
N PRO A 288 45.57 -12.79 -18.01
CA PRO A 288 44.93 -13.53 -19.08
C PRO A 288 45.88 -13.63 -20.27
N SER A 289 46.34 -14.84 -20.57
CA SER A 289 47.08 -15.16 -21.78
C SER A 289 46.13 -15.13 -22.97
N PHE A 290 46.27 -14.13 -23.83
CA PHE A 290 45.73 -14.20 -25.18
C PHE A 290 46.72 -14.96 -26.07
N LYS A 291 46.39 -16.21 -26.38
CA LYS A 291 46.67 -16.90 -27.65
C LYS A 291 45.84 -18.17 -27.75
#